data_AF-A0A7Y9MHC8-F1
#
_entry.id   AF-A0A7Y9MHC8-F1
#
_cell.length_a   1.000
_cell.length_b   1.000
_cell.length_c   1.000
_cell.angle_alpha   90.00
_cell.angle_beta   90.00
_cell.angle_gamma   90.00
#
_symmetry.space_group_name_H-M   'P 1'
#
loop_
_entity.id
_entity.type
_entity.pdbx_description
1 polymer ?
#
loop_
_entity_poly.entity_id
_entity_poly.type
_entity_poly.pdbx_seq_one_letter_code
_entity_poly.pdbx_strand_id
1 'polypeptide(L)'
;MLRELASPRRFELLAGEVRPDSILVVICLYNRPDRIDAVLAQLAAQRGSPSIRLVMWNNAPRDDGHYRARIRAMGAWDALASVEYRSSPNIGGIARFIVARRLLGGRAGVPFVMIDDDQDFDESFVAQLLSRHAPRSFSGVWAFFILGSYWARIEAEADGGASYVGTGGSVCDAALVRTRGFFWRLPGRYGFIEDLWASMFAGSRGWDLTRAAVPVRFVGEEMNQYHKLTNLKPEFYDYLIAQTRLGMPL
;
A
#
# COMPACT_ATOMS: atom_id res chain seq x y z
N MET A 1 7.92 -11.76 -6.65
CA MET A 1 6.62 -11.92 -5.93
C MET A 1 6.39 -13.33 -5.37
N LEU A 2 6.12 -14.39 -6.15
CA LEU A 2 5.81 -15.72 -5.57
C LEU A 2 6.95 -16.28 -4.69
N ARG A 3 8.21 -16.06 -5.11
CA ARG A 3 9.39 -16.37 -4.28
C ARG A 3 9.39 -15.64 -2.94
N GLU A 4 8.87 -14.41 -2.90
CA GLU A 4 8.81 -13.58 -1.69
C GLU A 4 7.72 -14.03 -0.73
N LEU A 5 6.59 -14.50 -1.27
CA LEU A 5 5.53 -15.13 -0.47
C LEU A 5 5.98 -16.45 0.15
N ALA A 6 6.77 -17.24 -0.58
CA ALA A 6 7.31 -18.51 -0.11
C ALA A 6 8.58 -18.36 0.76
N SER A 7 9.18 -17.17 0.80
CA SER A 7 10.44 -16.93 1.50
C SER A 7 10.27 -17.17 3.01
N PRO A 8 11.13 -17.97 3.67
CA PRO A 8 11.08 -18.14 5.13
C PRO A 8 11.61 -16.90 5.87
N ARG A 9 12.23 -15.94 5.16
CA ARG A 9 12.80 -14.74 5.77
C ARG A 9 11.70 -13.94 6.48
N ARG A 10 11.91 -13.67 7.76
CA ARG A 10 11.03 -12.86 8.60
C ARG A 10 11.37 -11.37 8.44
N PHE A 11 10.46 -10.52 8.88
CA PHE A 11 10.75 -9.11 9.07
C PHE A 11 11.60 -8.96 10.34
N GLU A 12 12.61 -8.09 10.29
CA GLU A 12 13.46 -7.81 11.45
C GLU A 12 12.83 -6.68 12.25
N LEU A 13 12.57 -6.93 13.54
CA LEU A 13 12.14 -5.88 14.46
C LEU A 13 13.35 -4.98 14.77
N LEU A 14 13.29 -3.71 14.36
CA LEU A 14 14.38 -2.75 14.55
C LEU A 14 14.12 -1.77 15.70
N ALA A 15 12.86 -1.50 16.03
CA ALA A 15 12.48 -0.60 17.11
C ALA A 15 11.13 -1.01 17.72
N GLY A 16 10.97 -0.77 19.02
CA GLY A 16 9.72 -0.98 19.76
C GLY A 16 9.34 -2.44 20.00
N GLU A 17 8.04 -2.69 20.18
CA GLU A 17 7.47 -4.01 20.47
C GLU A 17 6.19 -4.23 19.65
N VAL A 18 6.03 -5.44 19.09
CA VAL A 18 4.85 -5.81 18.32
C VAL A 18 3.68 -6.06 19.26
N ARG A 19 2.64 -5.22 19.20
CA ARG A 19 1.42 -5.38 20.00
C ARG A 19 0.30 -6.02 19.16
N PRO A 20 -0.51 -6.95 19.73
CA PRO A 20 -1.55 -7.66 18.98
C PRO A 20 -2.70 -6.77 18.46
N ASP A 21 -2.95 -5.65 19.12
CA ASP A 21 -4.01 -4.68 18.85
C ASP A 21 -3.55 -3.52 17.95
N SER A 22 -2.26 -3.49 17.58
CA SER A 22 -1.75 -2.46 16.69
C SER A 22 -2.28 -2.57 15.26
N ILE A 23 -2.56 -1.44 14.63
CA ILE A 23 -2.86 -1.38 13.21
C ILE A 23 -1.58 -1.59 12.38
N LEU A 24 -1.67 -2.46 11.37
CA LEU A 24 -0.59 -2.65 10.40
C LEU A 24 -0.56 -1.48 9.42
N VAL A 25 0.55 -0.75 9.41
CA VAL A 25 0.88 0.24 8.38
C VAL A 25 2.05 -0.29 7.56
N VAL A 26 1.94 -0.26 6.23
CA VAL A 26 2.99 -0.78 5.34
C VAL A 26 3.47 0.30 4.37
N ILE A 27 4.78 0.42 4.25
CA ILE A 27 5.45 1.35 3.34
C ILE A 27 6.49 0.61 2.49
N CYS A 28 6.53 0.93 1.20
CA CYS A 28 7.62 0.52 0.30
C CYS A 28 8.54 1.70 0.10
N LEU A 29 9.83 1.51 0.33
CA LEU A 29 10.84 2.56 0.22
C LEU A 29 11.62 2.41 -1.08
N TYR A 30 11.81 3.49 -1.82
CA TYR A 30 12.67 3.48 -3.00
C TYR A 30 13.22 4.85 -3.35
N ASN A 31 14.55 4.97 -3.37
CA ASN A 31 15.25 6.14 -3.90
C ASN A 31 14.94 7.47 -3.16
N ARG A 32 14.44 7.37 -1.92
CA ARG A 32 14.13 8.51 -1.02
C ARG A 32 14.65 8.27 0.40
N PRO A 33 15.95 7.99 0.59
CA PRO A 33 16.50 7.72 1.91
C PRO A 33 16.31 8.87 2.90
N ASP A 34 16.27 10.12 2.42
CA ASP A 34 16.19 11.32 3.27
C ASP A 34 14.80 11.54 3.89
N ARG A 35 13.75 10.89 3.37
CA ARG A 35 12.37 11.04 3.86
C ARG A 35 12.08 10.25 5.13
N ILE A 36 12.96 9.33 5.50
CA ILE A 36 12.73 8.38 6.59
C ILE A 36 12.38 9.07 7.90
N ASP A 37 13.12 10.11 8.29
CA ASP A 37 12.91 10.80 9.56
C ASP A 37 11.54 11.50 9.59
N ALA A 38 11.13 12.11 8.48
CA ALA A 38 9.83 12.77 8.37
C ALA A 38 8.68 11.77 8.47
N VAL A 39 8.74 10.68 7.71
CA VAL A 39 7.72 9.61 7.73
C VAL A 39 7.54 9.05 9.13
N LEU A 40 8.65 8.75 9.81
CA LEU A 40 8.61 8.18 11.15
C LEU A 40 8.05 9.17 12.17
N ALA A 41 8.44 10.45 12.09
CA ALA A 41 7.89 11.50 12.95
C ALA A 41 6.38 11.70 12.74
N GLN A 42 5.91 11.67 11.49
CA GLN A 42 4.48 11.79 11.17
C GLN A 42 3.65 10.62 11.68
N LEU A 43 4.21 9.40 11.62
CA LEU A 43 3.56 8.21 12.19
C LEU A 43 3.59 8.20 13.72
N ALA A 44 4.68 8.66 14.34
CA ALA A 44 4.80 8.80 15.78
C ALA A 44 3.84 9.84 16.37
N ALA A 45 3.47 10.85 15.57
CA ALA A 45 2.54 11.90 15.95
C ALA A 45 1.06 11.50 15.82
N GLN A 46 0.73 10.30 15.33
CA GLN A 46 -0.66 9.93 15.05
C GLN A 46 -1.54 9.92 16.32
N ARG A 47 -2.80 10.33 16.16
CA ARG A 47 -3.82 10.43 17.19
C ARG A 47 -5.13 9.80 16.71
N GLY A 48 -5.96 9.36 17.66
CA GLY A 48 -7.28 8.80 17.36
C GLY A 48 -7.29 7.45 16.63
N SER A 49 -6.13 6.80 16.50
CA SER A 49 -5.98 5.46 15.94
C SER A 49 -5.41 4.49 16.98
N PRO A 50 -5.58 3.17 16.81
CA PRO A 50 -4.79 2.19 17.54
C PRO A 50 -3.29 2.43 17.34
N SER A 51 -2.47 1.94 18.26
CA SER A 51 -1.01 2.00 18.08
C SER A 51 -0.57 1.36 16.75
N ILE A 52 0.52 1.85 16.17
CA ILE A 52 0.95 1.49 14.82
C ILE A 52 2.04 0.43 14.90
N ARG A 53 1.84 -0.64 14.14
CA ARG A 53 2.87 -1.60 13.75
C ARG A 53 3.30 -1.25 12.33
N LEU A 54 4.43 -0.57 12.19
CA LEU A 54 4.96 -0.18 10.89
C LEU A 54 5.82 -1.30 10.32
N VAL A 55 5.55 -1.68 9.08
CA VAL A 55 6.43 -2.56 8.30
C VAL A 55 6.98 -1.80 7.11
N MET A 56 8.30 -1.70 7.07
CA MET A 56 9.04 -1.01 6.03
C MET A 56 9.70 -2.02 5.09
N TRP A 57 9.34 -1.95 3.81
CA TRP A 57 9.94 -2.77 2.77
C TRP A 57 10.86 -1.92 1.90
N ASN A 58 12.17 -2.08 2.09
CA ASN A 58 13.18 -1.42 1.28
C ASN A 58 13.38 -2.14 -0.05
N ASN A 59 13.02 -1.47 -1.15
CA ASN A 59 13.23 -1.91 -2.52
C ASN A 59 14.57 -1.41 -3.11
N ALA A 60 15.37 -0.69 -2.33
CA ALA A 60 16.69 -0.18 -2.71
C ALA A 60 17.77 -0.69 -1.72
N PRO A 61 18.33 -1.90 -1.92
CA PRO A 61 19.30 -2.49 -0.99
C PRO A 61 20.54 -1.63 -0.69
N ARG A 62 20.90 -0.72 -1.60
CA ARG A 62 21.98 0.25 -1.40
C ARG A 62 21.75 1.17 -0.18
N ASP A 63 20.49 1.41 0.18
CA ASP A 63 20.10 2.31 1.27
C ASP A 63 19.84 1.55 2.59
N ASP A 64 20.11 0.23 2.63
CA ASP A 64 19.82 -0.65 3.78
C ASP A 64 20.46 -0.17 5.08
N GLY A 65 21.76 0.12 5.04
CA GLY A 65 22.50 0.60 6.22
C GLY A 65 21.96 1.91 6.76
N HIS A 66 21.59 2.85 5.88
CA HIS A 66 21.02 4.14 6.24
C HIS A 66 19.68 3.96 6.96
N TYR A 67 18.71 3.27 6.35
CA TYR A 67 17.41 3.06 6.96
C TYR A 67 17.51 2.37 8.32
N ARG A 68 18.34 1.33 8.45
CA ARG A 68 18.56 0.62 9.71
C ARG A 68 19.10 1.54 10.80
N ALA A 69 20.08 2.37 10.47
CA ALA A 69 20.66 3.33 11.42
C ALA A 69 19.61 4.35 11.88
N ARG A 70 18.83 4.92 10.94
CA ARG A 70 17.79 5.91 11.25
C ARG A 70 16.67 5.33 12.10
N ILE A 71 16.16 4.14 11.77
CA ILE A 71 15.09 3.48 12.54
C ILE A 71 15.55 3.17 13.97
N ARG A 72 16.77 2.65 14.15
CA ARG A 72 17.30 2.36 15.49
C ARG A 72 17.53 3.61 16.33
N ALA A 73 17.85 4.74 15.68
CA ALA A 73 18.11 6.01 16.37
C ALA A 73 16.85 6.71 16.90
N MET A 74 15.66 6.34 16.42
CA MET A 74 14.39 6.96 16.84
C MET A 74 14.07 6.82 18.32
N GLY A 75 14.38 5.66 18.90
CA GLY A 75 13.79 5.22 20.18
C GLY A 75 12.32 4.77 20.04
N ALA A 76 11.58 4.87 21.15
CA ALA A 76 10.16 4.48 21.24
C ALA A 76 9.25 5.71 21.21
N TRP A 77 8.07 5.56 20.61
CA TRP A 77 7.05 6.61 20.51
C TRP A 77 5.67 6.07 20.91
N ASP A 78 4.78 6.95 21.36
CA ASP A 78 3.47 6.55 21.88
C ASP A 78 2.58 5.93 20.80
N ALA A 79 2.41 6.61 19.66
CA ALA A 79 1.55 6.12 18.58
C ALA A 79 2.21 5.02 17.75
N LEU A 80 3.54 5.02 17.62
CA LEU A 80 4.29 4.05 16.82
C LEU A 80 4.92 2.97 17.71
N ALA A 81 4.19 1.88 17.91
CA ALA A 81 4.56 0.80 18.83
C ALA A 81 5.76 -0.02 18.34
N SER A 82 5.88 -0.28 17.04
CA SER A 82 7.00 -1.03 16.48
C SER A 82 7.33 -0.65 15.04
N VAL A 83 8.61 -0.84 14.68
CA VAL A 83 9.09 -0.78 13.30
C VAL A 83 9.78 -2.09 12.94
N GLU A 84 9.16 -2.81 12.03
CA GLU A 84 9.70 -3.99 11.38
C GLU A 84 10.23 -3.64 10.00
N TYR A 85 11.32 -4.28 9.60
CA TYR A 85 12.06 -3.90 8.42
C TYR A 85 12.45 -5.11 7.58
N ARG A 86 12.47 -4.90 6.26
CA ARG A 86 13.03 -5.86 5.31
C ARG A 86 13.64 -5.14 4.12
N SER A 87 14.80 -5.61 3.68
CA SER A 87 15.45 -5.17 2.44
C SER A 87 15.47 -6.29 1.40
N SER A 88 15.26 -5.93 0.13
CA SER A 88 15.21 -6.85 -1.00
C SER A 88 15.48 -6.13 -2.32
N PRO A 89 15.82 -6.86 -3.40
CA PRO A 89 15.74 -6.31 -4.75
C PRO A 89 14.37 -5.71 -5.03
N ASN A 90 14.32 -4.67 -5.87
CA ASN A 90 13.08 -3.94 -6.13
C ASN A 90 11.98 -4.84 -6.71
N ILE A 91 10.88 -4.99 -5.97
CA ILE A 91 9.68 -5.68 -6.42
C ILE A 91 8.48 -4.74 -6.58
N GLY A 92 8.66 -3.42 -6.40
CA GLY A 92 7.59 -2.44 -6.48
C GLY A 92 6.69 -2.42 -5.24
N GLY A 93 5.51 -1.81 -5.37
CA GLY A 93 4.56 -1.64 -4.28
C GLY A 93 3.77 -2.89 -3.93
N ILE A 94 3.82 -3.96 -4.76
CA ILE A 94 3.21 -5.26 -4.46
C ILE A 94 3.67 -5.85 -3.11
N ALA A 95 4.82 -5.40 -2.60
CA ALA A 95 5.33 -5.80 -1.30
C ALA A 95 4.35 -5.48 -0.17
N ARG A 96 3.55 -4.41 -0.28
CA ARG A 96 2.50 -4.06 0.69
C ARG A 96 1.51 -5.19 0.90
N PHE A 97 1.04 -5.78 -0.20
CA PHE A 97 0.14 -6.91 -0.17
C PHE A 97 0.81 -8.20 0.32
N ILE A 98 2.10 -8.41 0.00
CA ILE A 98 2.87 -9.54 0.54
C ILE A 98 2.97 -9.44 2.07
N VAL A 99 3.26 -8.26 2.60
CA VAL A 99 3.30 -8.01 4.04
C VAL A 99 1.95 -8.32 4.67
N ALA A 100 0.86 -7.74 4.15
CA ALA A 100 -0.50 -7.99 4.63
C ALA A 100 -0.84 -9.50 4.60
N ARG A 101 -0.47 -10.20 3.53
CA ARG A 101 -0.69 -11.66 3.40
C ARG A 101 0.01 -12.44 4.50
N ARG A 102 1.26 -12.08 4.81
CA ARG A 102 2.09 -12.82 5.77
C ARG A 102 1.74 -12.51 7.22
N LEU A 103 1.37 -11.27 7.52
CA LEU A 103 1.15 -10.84 8.90
C LEU A 103 -0.32 -10.94 9.34
N LEU A 104 -1.26 -10.72 8.43
CA LEU A 104 -2.69 -10.75 8.75
C LEU A 104 -3.38 -12.04 8.29
N GLY A 105 -2.72 -12.86 7.47
CA GLY A 105 -3.27 -14.11 6.91
C GLY A 105 -4.48 -13.91 5.99
N GLY A 106 -4.85 -12.66 5.73
CA GLY A 106 -6.08 -12.25 5.06
C GLY A 106 -7.37 -12.59 5.81
N ARG A 107 -7.36 -12.36 7.13
CA ARG A 107 -8.55 -12.34 7.97
C ARG A 107 -9.51 -11.25 7.47
N ALA A 108 -10.77 -11.63 7.22
CA ALA A 108 -11.79 -10.68 6.77
C ALA A 108 -12.15 -9.69 7.87
N GLY A 109 -12.46 -8.45 7.50
CA GLY A 109 -12.78 -7.36 8.43
C GLY A 109 -11.58 -6.83 9.20
N VAL A 110 -10.35 -7.25 8.84
CA VAL A 110 -9.12 -6.72 9.44
C VAL A 110 -8.48 -5.72 8.47
N PRO A 111 -8.39 -4.42 8.82
CA PRO A 111 -7.76 -3.43 7.98
C PRO A 111 -6.24 -3.54 7.98
N PHE A 112 -5.63 -3.07 6.90
CA PHE A 112 -4.25 -2.59 6.89
C PHE A 112 -4.17 -1.29 6.10
N VAL A 113 -3.23 -0.43 6.51
CA VAL A 113 -2.98 0.87 5.89
C VAL A 113 -1.72 0.80 5.05
N MET A 114 -1.74 1.49 3.93
CA MET A 114 -0.63 1.59 2.99
C MET A 114 -0.29 3.06 2.77
N ILE A 115 0.99 3.41 2.85
CA ILE A 115 1.50 4.76 2.60
C ILE A 115 2.67 4.71 1.62
N ASP A 116 2.97 5.85 1.00
CA ASP A 116 4.19 6.09 0.22
C ASP A 116 5.21 6.90 1.04
N ASP A 117 6.49 6.84 0.65
CA ASP A 117 7.59 7.58 1.29
C ASP A 117 7.70 9.05 0.85
N ASP A 118 6.86 9.45 -0.09
CA ASP A 118 6.75 10.79 -0.66
C ASP A 118 5.46 11.52 -0.23
N GLN A 119 4.82 11.07 0.84
CA GLN A 119 3.61 11.68 1.39
C GLN A 119 3.93 12.46 2.66
N ASP A 120 3.42 13.69 2.75
CA ASP A 120 3.22 14.40 3.99
C ASP A 120 1.74 14.33 4.40
N PHE A 121 1.50 13.96 5.65
CA PHE A 121 0.18 13.84 6.25
C PHE A 121 0.16 14.32 7.69
N ASP A 122 -1.03 14.65 8.20
CA ASP A 122 -1.25 15.16 9.55
C ASP A 122 -1.40 14.04 10.60
N GLU A 123 -1.52 14.43 11.87
CA GLU A 123 -1.63 13.53 13.03
C GLU A 123 -2.92 12.71 13.07
N SER A 124 -3.93 13.00 12.26
CA SER A 124 -5.21 12.26 12.21
C SER A 124 -5.32 11.33 11.01
N PHE A 125 -4.32 11.33 10.13
CA PHE A 125 -4.33 10.63 8.86
C PHE A 125 -4.71 9.14 8.95
N VAL A 126 -4.06 8.37 9.83
CA VAL A 126 -4.33 6.94 9.99
C VAL A 126 -5.74 6.71 10.52
N ALA A 127 -6.19 7.52 11.47
CA ALA A 127 -7.55 7.43 12.01
C ALA A 127 -8.62 7.74 10.94
N GLN A 128 -8.38 8.75 10.10
CA GLN A 128 -9.27 9.11 9.00
C GLN A 128 -9.31 8.04 7.90
N LEU A 129 -8.19 7.38 7.60
CA LEU A 129 -8.21 6.23 6.69
C LEU A 129 -9.00 5.07 7.31
N LEU A 130 -8.75 4.74 8.58
CA LEU A 130 -9.43 3.65 9.26
C LEU A 130 -10.95 3.84 9.36
N SER A 131 -11.45 5.07 9.46
CA SER A 131 -12.89 5.34 9.44
C SER A 131 -13.57 4.98 8.11
N ARG A 132 -12.79 4.79 7.04
CA ARG A 132 -13.26 4.35 5.71
C ARG A 132 -13.18 2.85 5.48
N HIS A 133 -12.72 2.09 6.47
CA HIS A 133 -12.69 0.65 6.39
C HIS A 133 -14.05 0.03 6.69
N ALA A 134 -14.47 -0.86 5.79
CA ALA A 134 -15.53 -1.83 5.99
C ALA A 134 -15.09 -3.23 5.49
N PRO A 135 -15.77 -4.31 5.88
CA PRO A 135 -15.52 -5.62 5.29
C PRO A 135 -15.60 -5.57 3.76
N ARG A 136 -14.61 -6.13 3.07
CA ARG A 136 -14.49 -6.11 1.59
C ARG A 136 -14.45 -4.70 0.97
N SER A 137 -13.80 -3.76 1.66
CA SER A 137 -13.55 -2.41 1.13
C SER A 137 -12.08 -2.19 0.74
N PHE A 138 -11.86 -1.24 -0.16
CA PHE A 138 -10.57 -0.66 -0.48
C PHE A 138 -10.73 0.84 -0.75
N SER A 139 -10.24 1.67 0.16
CA SER A 139 -10.47 3.11 0.17
C SER A 139 -9.16 3.86 0.18
N GLY A 140 -9.01 4.96 -0.55
CA GLY A 140 -7.75 5.71 -0.57
C GLY A 140 -7.88 7.15 -1.05
N VAL A 141 -6.83 7.94 -0.77
CA VAL A 141 -6.78 9.36 -1.12
C VAL A 141 -6.84 9.56 -2.63
N TRP A 142 -6.08 8.75 -3.37
CA TRP A 142 -5.99 8.83 -4.83
C TRP A 142 -6.98 7.86 -5.48
N ALA A 143 -8.20 8.32 -5.79
CA ALA A 143 -9.27 7.46 -6.29
C ALA A 143 -10.02 8.07 -7.49
N PHE A 144 -10.32 7.24 -8.51
CA PHE A 144 -10.86 7.69 -9.80
C PHE A 144 -11.89 6.71 -10.39
N PHE A 145 -12.76 7.25 -11.25
CA PHE A 145 -13.41 6.49 -12.30
C PHE A 145 -12.57 6.54 -13.58
N ILE A 146 -12.22 5.37 -14.11
CA ILE A 146 -11.56 5.23 -15.41
C ILE A 146 -12.62 5.19 -16.50
N LEU A 147 -12.50 6.06 -17.49
CA LEU A 147 -13.44 6.31 -18.58
C LEU A 147 -12.88 5.77 -19.89
N GLY A 148 -13.05 4.47 -20.13
CA GLY A 148 -12.71 3.81 -21.40
C GLY A 148 -11.20 3.59 -21.66
N SER A 149 -10.32 4.50 -21.22
CA SER A 149 -8.86 4.33 -21.24
C SER A 149 -8.26 4.74 -19.89
N TYR A 150 -7.12 4.16 -19.50
CA TYR A 150 -6.49 4.45 -18.20
C TYR A 150 -6.26 5.95 -17.94
N TRP A 151 -5.91 6.72 -18.98
CA TRP A 151 -5.64 8.15 -18.86
C TRP A 151 -6.87 9.02 -18.84
N ALA A 152 -7.98 8.55 -19.42
CA ALA A 152 -9.26 9.23 -19.32
C ALA A 152 -9.87 8.88 -17.97
N ARG A 153 -9.72 9.78 -16.99
CA ARG A 153 -10.17 9.55 -15.62
C ARG A 153 -10.80 10.79 -15.01
N ILE A 154 -11.80 10.57 -14.17
CA ILE A 154 -12.39 11.60 -13.32
C ILE A 154 -12.13 11.23 -11.87
N GLU A 155 -11.74 12.21 -11.07
CA GLU A 155 -11.57 12.01 -9.64
C GLU A 155 -12.93 11.60 -9.03
N ALA A 156 -12.91 10.58 -8.17
CA ALA A 156 -14.11 10.20 -7.45
C ALA A 156 -14.52 11.32 -6.49
N GLU A 157 -15.82 11.49 -6.24
CA GLU A 157 -16.27 12.42 -5.21
C GLU A 157 -15.80 11.97 -3.83
N ALA A 158 -15.70 12.92 -2.89
CA ALA A 158 -15.43 12.58 -1.50
C ALA A 158 -16.47 11.55 -1.01
N ASP A 159 -15.99 10.41 -0.53
CA ASP A 159 -16.82 9.32 -0.01
C ASP A 159 -17.72 8.64 -1.06
N GLY A 160 -17.51 8.97 -2.33
CA GLY A 160 -18.14 8.34 -3.48
C GLY A 160 -17.43 7.04 -3.88
N GLY A 161 -18.11 6.27 -4.73
CA GLY A 161 -17.53 5.09 -5.34
C GLY A 161 -16.34 5.43 -6.24
N ALA A 162 -15.52 4.42 -6.55
CA ALA A 162 -14.40 4.52 -7.48
C ALA A 162 -14.22 3.21 -8.26
N SER A 163 -13.52 3.28 -9.38
CA SER A 163 -13.08 2.08 -10.13
C SER A 163 -11.59 1.78 -9.91
N TYR A 164 -10.86 2.73 -9.35
CA TYR A 164 -9.43 2.67 -9.12
C TYR A 164 -9.08 3.41 -7.83
N VAL A 165 -8.22 2.80 -7.02
CA VAL A 165 -7.67 3.34 -5.79
C VAL A 165 -6.14 3.12 -5.81
N GLY A 166 -5.39 4.20 -5.66
CA GLY A 166 -3.94 4.16 -5.46
C GLY A 166 -3.60 3.56 -4.10
N THR A 167 -2.53 2.74 -4.03
CA THR A 167 -2.13 2.11 -2.77
C THR A 167 -1.52 3.11 -1.77
N GLY A 168 -0.87 4.16 -2.24
CA GLY A 168 -0.34 5.21 -1.37
C GLY A 168 -1.45 5.99 -0.69
N GLY A 169 -1.47 6.00 0.63
CA GLY A 169 -2.51 6.66 1.42
C GLY A 169 -3.86 5.96 1.30
N SER A 170 -3.90 4.67 1.60
CA SER A 170 -5.11 3.86 1.49
C SER A 170 -5.27 2.88 2.65
N VAL A 171 -6.51 2.42 2.86
CA VAL A 171 -6.89 1.34 3.76
C VAL A 171 -7.56 0.22 2.97
N CYS A 172 -7.24 -1.03 3.29
CA CYS A 172 -7.80 -2.19 2.60
C CYS A 172 -8.14 -3.30 3.59
N ASP A 173 -9.25 -4.00 3.36
CA ASP A 173 -9.56 -5.24 4.08
C ASP A 173 -8.58 -6.35 3.66
N ALA A 174 -7.92 -6.97 4.65
CA ALA A 174 -6.95 -8.03 4.44
C ALA A 174 -7.51 -9.27 3.70
N ALA A 175 -8.83 -9.49 3.64
CA ALA A 175 -9.42 -10.54 2.83
C ALA A 175 -8.99 -10.49 1.36
N LEU A 176 -8.59 -9.32 0.83
CA LEU A 176 -8.18 -9.16 -0.56
C LEU A 176 -7.00 -10.07 -0.87
N VAL A 177 -5.98 -10.05 -0.01
CA VAL A 177 -4.73 -10.80 -0.22
C VAL A 177 -4.86 -12.31 0.01
N ARG A 178 -5.97 -12.78 0.59
CA ARG A 178 -6.31 -14.22 0.66
C ARG A 178 -7.18 -14.67 -0.51
N THR A 179 -7.77 -13.74 -1.24
CA THR A 179 -8.71 -14.07 -2.31
C THR A 179 -8.00 -14.87 -3.40
N ARG A 180 -8.64 -15.98 -3.80
CA ARG A 180 -8.11 -16.88 -4.82
C ARG A 180 -7.83 -16.09 -6.10
N GLY A 181 -6.59 -16.12 -6.56
CA GLY A 181 -6.13 -15.45 -7.77
C GLY A 181 -5.20 -14.28 -7.49
N PHE A 182 -5.33 -13.60 -6.34
CA PHE A 182 -4.77 -12.28 -6.14
C PHE A 182 -3.27 -12.18 -6.50
N PHE A 183 -2.45 -13.12 -6.05
CA PHE A 183 -1.03 -13.10 -6.39
C PHE A 183 -0.71 -13.84 -7.70
N TRP A 184 -1.27 -15.02 -7.95
CA TRP A 184 -0.80 -15.85 -9.06
C TRP A 184 -1.43 -15.51 -10.41
N ARG A 185 -2.50 -14.72 -10.44
CA ARG A 185 -3.11 -14.22 -11.68
C ARG A 185 -2.55 -12.88 -12.13
N LEU A 186 -1.85 -12.15 -11.25
CA LEU A 186 -1.10 -10.96 -11.62
C LEU A 186 0.07 -11.36 -12.54
N PRO A 187 0.06 -10.96 -13.83
CA PRO A 187 1.17 -11.27 -14.71
C PRO A 187 2.44 -10.58 -14.22
N GLY A 188 3.55 -11.31 -14.19
CA GLY A 188 4.80 -10.82 -13.58
C GLY A 188 5.30 -9.48 -14.16
N ARG A 189 5.06 -9.22 -15.45
CA ARG A 189 5.42 -7.94 -16.11
C ARG A 189 4.70 -6.72 -15.53
N TYR A 190 3.56 -6.91 -14.89
CA TYR A 190 2.74 -5.84 -14.30
C TYR A 190 2.86 -5.75 -12.77
N GLY A 191 3.84 -6.44 -12.17
CA GLY A 191 4.02 -6.46 -10.72
C GLY A 191 4.27 -5.10 -10.07
N PHE A 192 4.66 -4.09 -10.85
CA PHE A 192 4.87 -2.69 -10.43
C PHE A 192 3.63 -1.79 -10.62
N ILE A 193 2.52 -2.36 -11.08
CA ILE A 193 1.23 -1.67 -11.26
C ILE A 193 0.19 -2.38 -10.38
N GLU A 194 0.57 -2.60 -9.12
CA GLU A 194 -0.23 -3.35 -8.16
C GLU A 194 -1.53 -2.64 -7.79
N ASP A 195 -1.54 -1.31 -7.87
CA ASP A 195 -2.69 -0.43 -7.60
C ASP A 195 -3.86 -0.72 -8.55
N LEU A 196 -3.57 -0.74 -9.86
CA LEU A 196 -4.54 -1.05 -10.89
C LEU A 196 -5.00 -2.51 -10.79
N TRP A 197 -4.06 -3.42 -10.55
CA TRP A 197 -4.38 -4.83 -10.33
C TRP A 197 -5.34 -5.01 -9.16
N ALA A 198 -4.99 -4.47 -7.99
CA ALA A 198 -5.77 -4.62 -6.78
C ALA A 198 -7.17 -4.02 -6.94
N SER A 199 -7.26 -2.85 -7.57
CA SER A 199 -8.54 -2.18 -7.83
C SER A 199 -9.45 -3.00 -8.74
N MET A 200 -8.95 -3.42 -9.90
CA MET A 200 -9.74 -4.19 -10.88
C MET A 200 -10.09 -5.58 -10.34
N PHE A 201 -9.16 -6.23 -9.63
CA PHE A 201 -9.38 -7.52 -9.01
C PHE A 201 -10.46 -7.44 -7.91
N ALA A 202 -10.41 -6.42 -7.05
CA ALA A 202 -11.42 -6.17 -6.02
C ALA A 202 -12.78 -5.82 -6.65
N GLY A 203 -12.82 -4.85 -7.58
CA GLY A 203 -14.04 -4.41 -8.26
C GLY A 203 -14.75 -5.52 -9.02
N SER A 204 -14.01 -6.37 -9.75
CA SER A 204 -14.58 -7.56 -10.44
C SER A 204 -15.25 -8.57 -9.51
N ARG A 205 -15.04 -8.44 -8.20
CA ARG A 205 -15.60 -9.30 -7.16
C ARG A 205 -16.62 -8.56 -6.29
N GLY A 206 -17.06 -7.38 -6.68
CA GLY A 206 -18.02 -6.58 -5.91
C GLY A 206 -17.47 -6.15 -4.55
N TRP A 207 -16.20 -5.71 -4.52
CA TRP A 207 -15.67 -4.97 -3.38
C TRP A 207 -16.05 -3.50 -3.52
N ASP A 208 -16.20 -2.84 -2.37
CA ASP A 208 -16.49 -1.40 -2.34
C ASP A 208 -15.18 -0.63 -2.46
N LEU A 209 -15.03 0.10 -3.56
CA LEU A 209 -13.90 0.99 -3.78
C LEU A 209 -14.39 2.42 -3.60
N THR A 210 -13.74 3.20 -2.73
CA THR A 210 -14.15 4.57 -2.44
C THR A 210 -12.98 5.54 -2.31
N ARG A 211 -13.26 6.83 -2.46
CA ARG A 211 -12.30 7.89 -2.15
C ARG A 211 -12.33 8.21 -0.66
N ALA A 212 -11.15 8.26 -0.04
CA ALA A 212 -10.98 8.81 1.30
C ALA A 212 -10.59 10.29 1.18
N ALA A 213 -11.49 11.19 1.60
CA ALA A 213 -11.22 12.63 1.61
C ALA A 213 -10.31 13.03 2.78
N VAL A 214 -9.03 12.63 2.69
CA VAL A 214 -8.02 12.86 3.73
C VAL A 214 -6.90 13.76 3.17
N PRO A 215 -6.49 14.83 3.87
CA PRO A 215 -5.41 15.70 3.43
C PRO A 215 -4.07 14.96 3.32
N VAL A 216 -3.46 15.00 2.12
CA VAL A 216 -2.10 14.53 1.84
C VAL A 216 -1.44 15.53 0.89
N ARG A 217 -0.16 15.82 1.15
CA ARG A 217 0.71 16.53 0.21
C ARG A 217 1.77 15.56 -0.32
N PHE A 218 1.88 15.46 -1.64
CA PHE A 218 2.96 14.70 -2.29
C PHE A 218 4.22 15.57 -2.41
N VAL A 219 5.41 14.99 -2.18
CA VAL A 219 6.69 15.69 -2.19
C VAL A 219 7.77 14.96 -3.00
N GLY A 220 8.67 15.68 -3.64
CA GLY A 220 9.81 15.08 -4.35
C GLY A 220 9.45 14.33 -5.63
N GLU A 221 8.47 14.83 -6.39
CA GLU A 221 7.95 14.20 -7.61
C GLU A 221 9.05 13.79 -8.62
N GLU A 222 10.21 14.46 -8.60
CA GLU A 222 11.33 14.21 -9.50
C GLU A 222 11.98 12.81 -9.39
N MET A 223 11.79 12.07 -8.29
CA MET A 223 12.36 10.71 -8.15
C MET A 223 11.35 9.58 -8.39
N ASN A 224 10.16 9.91 -8.89
CA ASN A 224 9.12 8.92 -9.13
C ASN A 224 9.52 7.91 -10.21
N GLN A 225 9.26 6.62 -9.97
CA GLN A 225 9.48 5.55 -10.96
C GLN A 225 8.55 5.65 -12.19
N TYR A 226 7.66 6.63 -12.21
CA TYR A 226 6.54 6.78 -13.12
C TYR A 226 6.92 6.82 -14.61
N HIS A 227 8.07 7.41 -14.96
CA HIS A 227 8.48 7.60 -16.37
C HIS A 227 8.68 6.29 -17.14
N LYS A 228 9.02 5.19 -16.47
CA LYS A 228 9.15 3.86 -17.12
C LYS A 228 7.84 3.09 -17.22
N LEU A 229 6.81 3.52 -16.49
CA LEU A 229 5.51 2.83 -16.37
C LEU A 229 4.41 3.46 -17.24
N THR A 230 4.67 4.63 -17.85
CA THR A 230 3.65 5.42 -18.54
C THR A 230 2.96 4.65 -19.67
N ASN A 231 3.68 3.85 -20.45
CA ASN A 231 3.06 3.03 -21.50
C ASN A 231 2.48 1.72 -20.96
N LEU A 232 2.97 1.24 -19.82
CA LEU A 232 2.59 -0.05 -19.27
C LEU A 232 1.23 0.00 -18.55
N LYS A 233 0.87 1.15 -17.96
CA LYS A 233 -0.44 1.32 -17.28
C LYS A 233 -1.64 1.20 -18.25
N PRO A 234 -1.69 1.91 -19.38
CA PRO A 234 -2.74 1.71 -20.39
C PRO A 234 -2.77 0.29 -20.94
N GLU A 235 -1.60 -0.28 -21.29
CA GLU A 235 -1.51 -1.66 -21.78
C GLU A 235 -2.11 -2.65 -20.78
N PHE A 236 -1.78 -2.48 -19.49
CA PHE A 236 -2.30 -3.36 -18.45
C PHE A 236 -3.80 -3.18 -18.23
N TYR A 237 -4.30 -1.95 -18.28
CA TYR A 237 -5.74 -1.68 -18.20
C TYR A 237 -6.49 -2.39 -19.34
N ASP A 238 -6.02 -2.23 -20.57
CA ASP A 238 -6.63 -2.86 -21.75
C ASP A 238 -6.60 -4.39 -21.65
N TYR A 239 -5.48 -4.95 -21.16
CA TYR A 239 -5.37 -6.36 -20.84
C TYR A 239 -6.46 -6.80 -19.83
N LEU A 240 -6.64 -6.09 -18.72
CA LEU A 240 -7.62 -6.43 -17.68
C LEU A 240 -9.07 -6.31 -18.18
N ILE A 241 -9.36 -5.30 -19.00
CA ILE A 241 -10.68 -5.14 -19.63
C ILE A 241 -10.96 -6.29 -20.60
N ALA A 242 -9.97 -6.67 -21.42
CA ALA A 242 -10.11 -7.80 -22.33
C ALA A 242 -10.38 -9.11 -21.58
N GLN A 243 -9.66 -9.39 -20.49
CA GLN A 243 -9.91 -10.56 -19.64
C GLN A 243 -11.35 -10.56 -19.08
N THR A 244 -11.79 -9.43 -18.54
CA THR A 244 -13.15 -9.28 -18.01
C THR A 244 -14.22 -9.51 -19.08
N ARG A 245 -14.05 -8.94 -20.28
CA ARG A 245 -14.98 -9.14 -21.42
C ARG A 245 -15.07 -10.58 -21.90
N LEU A 246 -13.97 -11.32 -21.79
CA LEU A 246 -13.92 -12.75 -22.12
C LEU A 246 -14.50 -13.64 -21.01
N GLY A 247 -15.04 -13.05 -19.93
CA GLY A 247 -15.51 -13.80 -18.76
C GLY A 247 -14.39 -14.53 -18.02
N MET A 248 -13.13 -14.18 -18.31
CA MET A 248 -11.99 -14.77 -17.62
C MET A 248 -11.91 -14.15 -16.23
N PRO A 249 -11.93 -14.98 -15.17
CA PRO A 249 -11.87 -14.44 -13.84
C PRO A 249 -10.48 -13.85 -13.61
N LEU A 250 -10.44 -12.57 -13.24
CA LEU A 250 -9.24 -11.92 -12.71
C LEU A 250 -8.74 -12.65 -11.48
#